data_AF-A0A971J0L2-F1
#
_entry.id   AF-A0A971J0L2-F1
#
_cell.length_a   1.000
_cell.length_b   1.000
_cell.length_c   1.000
_cell.angle_alpha   90.00
_cell.angle_beta   90.00
_cell.angle_gamma   90.00
#
_symmetry.space_group_name_H-M   'P 1'
#
loop_
_entity.id
_entity.type
_entity.pdbx_description
1 polymer ?
#
loop_
_entity_poly.entity_id
_entity_poly.type
_entity_poly.pdbx_seq_one_letter_code
_entity_poly.pdbx_strand_id
1 'polypeptide(L)'
;MFKTKIRDPVIPGMACGAVGTAAKMLGNLFNRHVLKKSDTTYVEIAAGLFMNKAEREKPVGRIVGFLADYALGAILGVPLVYVLKYTGKDHAFLKGLGYGHFAWVGMYGAVGRALGTSRGVFPLNADTNLSAYFNHSWYGIATALMAKSLADPSFFLDSRSSTEQKPHAQSDSASGPRR
;
A
#
# COMPACT_ATOMS: atom_id res chain seq x y z
N MET A 1 30.85 1.51 -8.03
CA MET A 1 29.57 1.73 -8.74
C MET A 1 28.69 0.50 -8.50
N PHE A 2 27.93 0.48 -7.40
CA PHE A 2 27.06 -0.66 -7.06
C PHE A 2 25.73 -0.54 -7.80
N LYS A 3 25.64 -1.20 -8.94
CA LYS A 3 24.40 -1.34 -9.71
C LYS A 3 23.64 -2.57 -9.19
N THR A 4 23.16 -2.53 -7.95
CA THR A 4 22.24 -3.56 -7.45
C THR A 4 20.84 -3.25 -7.99
N LYS A 5 20.61 -3.71 -9.21
CA LYS A 5 19.31 -3.70 -9.88
C LYS A 5 18.33 -4.51 -9.03
N ILE A 6 17.41 -3.84 -8.33
CA ILE A 6 16.32 -4.49 -7.60
C ILE A 6 15.43 -5.19 -8.63
N ARG A 7 15.62 -6.50 -8.81
CA ARG A 7 14.80 -7.35 -9.68
C ARG A 7 13.57 -7.91 -8.97
N ASP A 8 13.67 -8.07 -7.66
CA ASP A 8 12.60 -8.60 -6.82
C ASP A 8 11.73 -7.45 -6.26
N PRO A 9 10.47 -7.30 -6.71
CA PRO A 9 9.55 -6.29 -6.21
C PRO A 9 8.96 -6.62 -4.83
N VAL A 10 9.14 -7.84 -4.32
CA VAL A 10 8.52 -8.33 -3.08
C VAL A 10 9.12 -7.65 -1.86
N ILE A 11 10.44 -7.72 -1.66
CA ILE A 11 11.09 -7.09 -0.49
C ILE A 11 10.87 -5.56 -0.43
N PRO A 12 11.07 -4.79 -1.52
CA PRO A 12 10.75 -3.37 -1.53
C PRO A 12 9.26 -3.11 -1.31
N GLY A 13 8.38 -3.95 -1.86
CA GLY A 13 6.94 -3.88 -1.62
C GLY A 13 6.58 -4.03 -0.16
N MET A 14 7.18 -5.01 0.52
CA MET A 14 7.01 -5.19 1.96
C MET A 14 7.50 -4.00 2.77
N ALA A 15 8.67 -3.46 2.43
CA ALA A 15 9.22 -2.27 3.10
C ALA A 15 8.33 -1.04 2.90
N CYS A 16 7.84 -0.81 1.67
CA CYS A 16 6.92 0.29 1.37
C CYS A 16 5.59 0.13 2.11
N GLY A 17 5.04 -1.09 2.15
CA GLY A 17 3.82 -1.41 2.89
C GLY A 17 3.98 -1.15 4.39
N ALA A 18 5.13 -1.51 4.98
CA ALA A 18 5.43 -1.22 6.38
C ALA A 18 5.47 0.29 6.68
N VAL A 19 6.01 1.10 5.77
CA VAL A 19 5.94 2.58 5.87
C VAL A 19 4.50 3.07 5.80
N GLY A 20 3.70 2.52 4.90
CA GLY A 20 2.27 2.79 4.85
C GLY A 20 1.56 2.44 6.16
N THR A 21 1.89 1.30 6.77
CA THR A 21 1.33 0.88 8.05
C THR A 21 1.69 1.86 9.16
N ALA A 22 2.93 2.35 9.18
CA ALA A 22 3.32 3.38 10.14
C ALA A 22 2.47 4.65 9.99
N ALA A 23 2.27 5.14 8.76
CA ALA A 23 1.41 6.31 8.49
C ALA A 23 -0.05 6.07 8.94
N LYS A 24 -0.60 4.91 8.59
CA LYS A 24 -1.94 4.47 9.00
C LYS A 24 -2.09 4.42 10.52
N MET A 25 -1.10 3.85 11.20
CA MET A 25 -1.10 3.66 12.65
C MET A 25 -1.00 4.99 13.38
N LEU A 26 -0.14 5.92 12.93
CA LEU A 26 -0.07 7.28 13.46
C LEU A 26 -1.42 7.99 13.33
N GLY A 27 -2.07 7.91 12.17
CA GLY A 27 -3.41 8.46 11.96
C GLY A 27 -4.45 7.87 12.91
N ASN A 28 -4.41 6.57 13.18
CA ASN A 28 -5.34 5.94 14.11
C ASN A 28 -5.07 6.28 15.58
N LEU A 29 -3.81 6.36 16.00
CA LEU A 29 -3.46 6.83 17.33
C LEU A 29 -3.92 8.28 17.55
N PHE A 30 -3.74 9.15 16.54
CA PHE A 30 -4.26 10.50 16.57
C PHE A 30 -5.80 10.52 16.67
N ASN A 31 -6.49 9.75 15.84
CA ASN A 31 -7.95 9.64 15.87
C ASN A 31 -8.48 9.10 17.20
N ARG A 32 -7.79 8.13 17.81
CA ARG A 32 -8.14 7.51 19.09
C ARG A 32 -7.90 8.45 20.27
N HIS A 33 -6.72 9.05 20.34
CA HIS A 33 -6.27 9.76 21.54
C HIS A 33 -6.56 11.25 21.50
N VAL A 34 -6.56 11.88 20.32
CA VAL A 34 -6.78 13.31 20.14
C VAL A 34 -8.21 13.60 19.71
N LEU A 35 -8.65 13.08 18.55
CA LEU A 35 -9.98 13.41 18.02
C LEU A 35 -11.13 12.64 18.69
N LYS A 36 -10.84 11.55 19.41
CA LYS A 36 -11.82 10.62 19.99
C LYS A 36 -12.83 10.10 18.95
N LYS A 37 -12.37 9.91 17.70
CA LYS A 37 -13.16 9.43 16.55
C LYS A 37 -12.95 7.95 16.24
N SER A 38 -12.26 7.24 17.12
CA SER A 38 -11.99 5.82 16.98
C SER A 38 -12.11 5.13 18.33
N ASP A 39 -12.91 4.07 18.39
CA ASP A 39 -13.11 3.31 19.62
C ASP A 39 -12.02 2.27 19.87
N THR A 40 -11.19 2.01 18.85
CA THR A 40 -10.20 0.95 18.86
C THR A 40 -8.97 1.31 18.02
N THR A 41 -7.93 0.52 18.13
CA THR A 41 -6.69 0.64 17.40
C THR A 41 -6.53 -0.49 16.39
N TYR A 42 -5.74 -0.25 15.34
CA TYR A 42 -5.35 -1.31 14.41
C TYR A 42 -4.71 -2.51 15.11
N VAL A 43 -3.91 -2.24 16.15
CA VAL A 43 -3.29 -3.25 17.00
C VAL A 43 -4.33 -4.13 17.71
N GLU A 44 -5.38 -3.55 18.29
CA GLU A 44 -6.47 -4.31 18.92
C GLU A 44 -7.28 -5.13 17.92
N ILE A 45 -7.49 -4.57 16.72
CA ILE A 45 -8.22 -5.26 15.66
C ILE A 45 -7.42 -6.47 15.17
N ALA A 46 -6.14 -6.28 14.87
CA ALA A 46 -5.26 -7.35 14.42
C ALA A 46 -5.04 -8.42 15.50
N ALA A 47 -4.83 -8.04 16.77
CA ALA A 47 -4.74 -9.00 17.88
C ALA A 47 -6.03 -9.82 18.03
N GLY A 48 -7.18 -9.17 17.84
CA GLY A 48 -8.49 -9.81 17.94
C GLY A 48 -8.76 -10.90 16.89
N LEU A 49 -7.92 -11.04 15.86
CA LEU A 49 -7.98 -12.19 14.95
C LEU A 49 -7.57 -13.50 15.64
N PHE A 50 -6.70 -13.42 16.65
CA PHE A 50 -6.09 -14.58 17.30
C PHE A 50 -6.65 -14.85 18.69
N MET A 51 -7.13 -13.82 19.38
CA MET A 51 -7.49 -13.91 20.80
C MET A 51 -8.72 -13.08 21.15
N ASN A 52 -9.31 -13.36 22.31
CA ASN A 52 -10.48 -12.63 22.80
C ASN A 52 -10.09 -11.24 23.37
N LYS A 53 -11.11 -10.46 23.78
CA LYS A 53 -10.92 -9.10 24.31
C LYS A 53 -9.98 -9.03 25.51
N ALA A 54 -10.12 -9.93 26.48
CA ALA A 54 -9.33 -9.93 27.70
C ALA A 54 -7.83 -10.17 27.42
N GLU A 55 -7.50 -11.05 26.49
CA GLU A 55 -6.11 -11.32 26.12
C GLU A 55 -5.48 -10.19 25.28
N ARG A 56 -6.21 -9.63 24.30
CA ARG A 56 -5.66 -8.56 23.45
C ARG A 56 -5.42 -7.24 24.17
N GLU A 57 -6.08 -7.01 25.31
CA GLU A 57 -5.88 -5.82 26.13
C GLU A 57 -4.58 -5.90 26.96
N LYS A 58 -4.03 -7.10 27.17
CA LYS A 58 -2.75 -7.28 27.86
C LYS A 58 -1.59 -6.72 27.01
N PRO A 59 -0.49 -6.26 27.63
CA PRO A 59 0.69 -5.76 26.91
C PRO A 59 1.24 -6.74 25.86
N VAL A 60 1.33 -8.03 26.19
CA VAL A 60 1.77 -9.06 25.24
C VAL A 60 0.80 -9.23 24.06
N GLY A 61 -0.51 -9.14 24.31
CA GLY A 61 -1.53 -9.14 23.26
C GLY A 61 -1.39 -7.96 22.30
N ARG A 62 -1.00 -6.78 22.82
CA ARG A 62 -0.67 -5.61 21.99
C ARG A 62 0.56 -5.82 21.11
N ILE A 63 1.58 -6.50 21.60
CA ILE A 63 2.76 -6.85 20.80
C ILE A 63 2.34 -7.76 19.64
N VAL A 64 1.54 -8.80 19.92
CA VAL A 64 1.02 -9.70 18.86
C VAL A 64 0.21 -8.92 17.82
N GLY A 65 -0.68 -8.03 18.26
CA GLY A 65 -1.47 -7.19 17.36
C GLY A 65 -0.61 -6.25 16.49
N PHE A 66 0.42 -5.65 17.06
CA PHE A 66 1.35 -4.79 16.33
C PHE A 66 2.09 -5.57 15.24
N LEU A 67 2.64 -6.74 15.59
CA LEU A 67 3.33 -7.61 14.63
C LEU A 67 2.39 -8.07 13.52
N ALA A 68 1.16 -8.46 13.88
CA ALA A 68 0.15 -8.87 12.90
C ALA A 68 -0.26 -7.74 11.95
N ASP A 69 -0.49 -6.52 12.46
CA ASP A 69 -0.87 -5.36 11.64
C ASP A 69 0.28 -4.96 10.69
N TYR A 70 1.52 -4.95 11.18
CA TYR A 70 2.70 -4.68 10.36
C TYR A 70 2.94 -5.74 9.31
N ALA A 71 2.81 -7.03 9.65
CA ALA A 71 2.96 -8.12 8.70
C ALA A 71 1.91 -8.03 7.57
N LEU A 72 0.64 -7.81 7.92
CA LEU A 72 -0.44 -7.64 6.94
C LEU A 72 -0.20 -6.45 6.03
N GLY A 73 0.12 -5.27 6.60
CA GLY A 73 0.36 -4.08 5.79
C GLY A 73 1.64 -4.17 4.94
N ALA A 74 2.69 -4.83 5.43
CA ALA A 74 3.87 -5.13 4.60
C ALA A 74 3.48 -5.99 3.39
N ILE A 75 2.80 -7.12 3.60
CA ILE A 75 2.39 -8.01 2.51
C ILE A 75 1.47 -7.28 1.51
N LEU A 76 0.56 -6.41 1.99
CA LEU A 76 -0.30 -5.60 1.13
C LEU A 76 0.46 -4.53 0.33
N GLY A 77 1.68 -4.16 0.71
CA GLY A 77 2.51 -3.24 -0.08
C GLY A 77 3.02 -3.87 -1.38
N VAL A 78 3.23 -5.20 -1.40
CA VAL A 78 3.72 -5.95 -2.56
C VAL A 78 2.84 -5.78 -3.80
N PRO A 79 1.52 -6.07 -3.78
CA PRO A 79 0.66 -5.89 -4.94
C PRO A 79 0.58 -4.43 -5.39
N LEU A 80 0.64 -3.44 -4.50
CA LEU A 80 0.67 -2.02 -4.90
C LEU A 80 1.95 -1.68 -5.67
N VAL A 81 3.11 -2.20 -5.26
CA VAL A 81 4.35 -2.05 -6.03
C VAL A 81 4.23 -2.70 -7.41
N TYR A 82 3.59 -3.86 -7.52
CA TYR A 82 3.30 -4.46 -8.82
C TYR A 82 2.34 -3.62 -9.68
N VAL A 83 1.31 -3.03 -9.08
CA VAL A 83 0.41 -2.09 -9.79
C VAL A 83 1.23 -0.94 -10.38
N LEU A 84 2.11 -0.32 -9.60
CA LEU A 84 2.95 0.76 -10.10
C LEU A 84 3.96 0.28 -11.16
N LYS A 85 4.54 -0.92 -10.96
CA LYS A 85 5.46 -1.55 -11.91
C LYS A 85 4.86 -1.72 -13.29
N TYR A 86 3.62 -2.25 -13.36
CA TYR A 86 2.96 -2.60 -14.62
C TYR A 86 2.15 -1.47 -15.24
N THR A 87 1.65 -0.52 -14.43
CA THR A 87 0.81 0.59 -14.93
C THR A 87 1.56 1.92 -14.97
N GLY A 88 2.85 1.91 -14.65
CA GLY A 88 3.69 3.10 -14.49
C GLY A 88 3.51 3.82 -13.16
N LYS A 89 4.48 4.68 -12.83
CA LYS A 89 4.49 5.52 -11.61
C LYS A 89 3.73 6.84 -11.74
N ASP A 90 3.18 7.12 -12.93
CA ASP A 90 2.32 8.27 -13.15
C ASP A 90 1.10 8.18 -12.23
N HIS A 91 0.70 9.31 -11.65
CA HIS A 91 -0.39 9.40 -10.68
C HIS A 91 -0.25 8.46 -9.47
N ALA A 92 0.97 8.14 -9.02
CA ALA A 92 1.22 7.28 -7.85
C ALA A 92 0.41 7.67 -6.61
N PHE A 93 0.19 8.97 -6.39
CA PHE A 93 -0.68 9.46 -5.32
C PHE A 93 -2.11 8.89 -5.42
N LEU A 94 -2.75 9.03 -6.59
CA LEU A 94 -4.13 8.58 -6.80
C LEU A 94 -4.24 7.05 -6.82
N LYS A 95 -3.26 6.37 -7.43
CA LYS A 95 -3.17 4.90 -7.40
C LYS A 95 -3.02 4.38 -5.97
N GLY A 96 -2.18 5.05 -5.17
CA GLY A 96 -2.02 4.77 -3.75
C GLY A 96 -3.31 4.97 -2.98
N LEU A 97 -3.97 6.13 -3.14
CA LEU A 97 -5.25 6.44 -2.50
C LEU A 97 -6.30 5.35 -2.79
N GLY A 98 -6.52 5.03 -4.06
CA GLY A 98 -7.49 4.00 -4.47
C GLY A 98 -7.12 2.60 -3.95
N TYR A 99 -5.83 2.25 -3.96
CA TYR A 99 -5.36 0.99 -3.37
C TYR A 99 -5.59 0.93 -1.85
N GLY A 100 -5.40 2.05 -1.16
CA GLY A 100 -5.72 2.19 0.26
C GLY A 100 -7.20 1.92 0.55
N HIS A 101 -8.10 2.49 -0.26
CA HIS A 101 -9.55 2.23 -0.16
C HIS A 101 -9.88 0.76 -0.45
N PHE A 102 -9.27 0.17 -1.47
CA PHE A 102 -9.41 -1.25 -1.77
C PHE A 102 -8.96 -2.12 -0.58
N ALA A 103 -7.82 -1.82 0.04
CA ALA A 103 -7.33 -2.53 1.22
C ALA A 103 -8.32 -2.40 2.40
N TRP A 104 -8.91 -1.21 2.59
CA TRP A 104 -9.94 -1.02 3.61
C TRP A 104 -11.21 -1.85 3.34
N VAL A 105 -11.76 -1.80 2.13
CA VAL A 105 -12.95 -2.61 1.78
C VAL A 105 -12.65 -4.11 1.90
N GLY A 106 -11.51 -4.55 1.37
CA GLY A 106 -11.12 -5.96 1.37
C GLY A 106 -10.83 -6.49 2.77
N MET A 107 -9.85 -5.89 3.47
CA MET A 107 -9.42 -6.40 4.78
C MET A 107 -10.34 -6.02 5.91
N TYR A 108 -10.73 -4.75 6.00
CA TYR A 108 -11.59 -4.28 7.08
C TYR A 108 -13.05 -4.65 6.85
N GLY A 109 -13.55 -4.44 5.63
CA GLY A 109 -14.93 -4.76 5.27
C GLY A 109 -15.20 -6.25 5.17
N ALA A 110 -14.56 -6.96 4.23
CA ALA A 110 -14.87 -8.35 3.95
C ALA A 110 -14.23 -9.32 4.95
N VAL A 111 -12.89 -9.33 5.05
CA VAL A 111 -12.17 -10.32 5.89
C VAL A 111 -12.42 -10.08 7.38
N GLY A 112 -12.37 -8.82 7.83
CA GLY A 112 -12.62 -8.43 9.21
C GLY A 112 -14.01 -8.84 9.69
N ARG A 113 -15.04 -8.62 8.87
CA ARG A 113 -16.41 -9.06 9.18
C ARG A 113 -16.55 -10.58 9.21
N ALA A 114 -15.91 -11.28 8.27
CA ALA A 114 -15.97 -12.74 8.21
C ALA A 114 -15.27 -13.42 9.41
N LEU A 115 -14.12 -12.90 9.85
CA LEU A 115 -13.28 -13.55 10.86
C LEU A 115 -13.41 -12.97 12.28
N GLY A 116 -13.81 -11.70 12.39
CA GLY A 116 -13.74 -10.93 13.64
C GLY A 116 -15.06 -10.78 14.40
N THR A 117 -16.20 -11.15 13.80
CA THR A 117 -17.52 -11.02 14.43
C THR A 117 -17.65 -11.91 15.67
N SER A 118 -17.18 -13.15 15.63
CA SER A 118 -17.21 -14.07 16.78
C SER A 118 -16.23 -13.72 17.90
N ARG A 119 -15.29 -12.79 17.66
CA ARG A 119 -14.23 -12.41 18.60
C ARG A 119 -14.39 -11.01 19.19
N GLY A 120 -15.53 -10.35 18.95
CA GLY A 120 -15.83 -9.01 19.48
C GLY A 120 -14.92 -7.92 18.92
N VAL A 121 -14.36 -8.15 17.73
CA VAL A 121 -13.54 -7.16 17.00
C VAL A 121 -14.42 -6.26 16.14
N PHE A 122 -15.51 -6.83 15.63
CA PHE A 122 -16.56 -6.17 14.86
C PHE A 122 -17.89 -6.49 15.55
N PRO A 123 -18.81 -5.54 15.79
CA PRO A 123 -19.10 -4.36 14.98
C PRO A 123 -18.38 -3.07 15.40
N LEU A 124 -17.88 -2.32 14.41
CA LEU A 124 -17.29 -0.99 14.61
C LEU A 124 -18.34 0.08 14.36
N ASN A 125 -18.31 1.18 15.12
CA ASN A 125 -19.21 2.32 14.91
C ASN A 125 -18.88 3.12 13.64
N ALA A 126 -19.77 4.01 13.22
CA ALA A 126 -19.60 4.80 11.99
C ALA A 126 -18.33 5.68 12.01
N ASP A 127 -18.05 6.35 13.13
CA ASP A 127 -16.87 7.22 13.30
C ASP A 127 -15.55 6.43 13.16
N THR A 128 -15.50 5.22 13.74
CA THR A 128 -14.35 4.32 13.65
C THR A 128 -14.15 3.81 12.23
N ASN A 129 -15.22 3.52 11.49
CA ASN A 129 -15.12 3.13 10.09
C ASN A 129 -14.67 4.29 9.20
N LEU A 130 -15.21 5.49 9.41
CA LEU A 130 -14.85 6.67 8.64
C LEU A 130 -13.39 7.09 8.90
N SER A 131 -12.97 7.09 10.17
CA SER A 131 -11.56 7.32 10.51
C SER A 131 -10.66 6.24 9.91
N ALA A 132 -11.10 4.97 9.90
CA ALA A 132 -10.35 3.90 9.26
C ALA A 132 -10.21 4.08 7.75
N TYR A 133 -11.23 4.57 7.05
CA TYR A 133 -11.16 4.90 5.63
C TYR A 133 -10.07 5.96 5.33
N PHE A 134 -10.00 7.03 6.12
CA PHE A 134 -8.96 8.05 5.96
C PHE A 134 -7.55 7.53 6.30
N ASN A 135 -7.40 6.75 7.36
CA ASN A 135 -6.09 6.17 7.69
C ASN A 135 -5.61 5.20 6.61
N HIS A 136 -6.50 4.43 5.98
CA HIS A 136 -6.14 3.58 4.84
C HIS A 136 -5.85 4.39 3.57
N SER A 137 -6.46 5.57 3.41
CA SER A 137 -6.03 6.53 2.38
C SER A 137 -4.55 6.89 2.57
N TRP A 138 -4.15 7.21 3.80
CA TRP A 138 -2.74 7.51 4.12
C TRP A 138 -1.82 6.31 3.97
N TYR A 139 -2.27 5.11 4.36
CA TYR A 139 -1.55 3.87 4.09
C TYR A 139 -1.16 3.76 2.61
N GLY A 140 -2.16 3.86 1.73
CA GLY A 140 -1.97 3.65 0.29
C GLY A 140 -1.12 4.75 -0.35
N ILE A 141 -1.37 6.01 0.01
CA ILE A 141 -0.57 7.16 -0.45
C ILE A 141 0.90 7.01 -0.03
N ALA A 142 1.17 6.77 1.25
CA ALA A 142 2.53 6.66 1.77
C ALA A 142 3.27 5.47 1.14
N THR A 143 2.60 4.32 1.00
CA THR A 143 3.16 3.13 0.34
C THR A 143 3.53 3.44 -1.12
N ALA A 144 2.63 4.06 -1.87
CA ALA A 144 2.85 4.35 -3.29
C ALA A 144 3.92 5.41 -3.52
N LEU A 145 3.97 6.46 -2.68
CA LEU A 145 4.99 7.50 -2.77
C LEU A 145 6.37 6.98 -2.38
N MET A 146 6.44 6.14 -1.34
CA MET A 146 7.69 5.47 -0.97
C MET A 146 8.19 4.58 -2.11
N ALA A 147 7.32 3.74 -2.68
CA ALA A 147 7.65 2.91 -3.83
C ALA A 147 8.12 3.72 -5.04
N LYS A 148 7.45 4.84 -5.34
CA LYS A 148 7.86 5.77 -6.41
C LYS A 148 9.24 6.37 -6.16
N SER A 149 9.59 6.65 -4.91
CA SER A 149 10.87 7.29 -4.54
C SER A 149 12.05 6.32 -4.51
N LEU A 150 11.84 5.06 -4.13
CA LEU A 150 12.91 4.07 -3.96
C LEU A 150 13.17 3.21 -5.21
N ALA A 151 12.21 3.10 -6.12
CA ALA A 151 12.36 2.28 -7.30
C ALA A 151 13.16 2.98 -8.41
N ASP A 152 14.18 2.29 -8.93
CA ASP A 152 14.93 2.71 -10.11
C ASP A 152 13.98 2.96 -11.29
N PRO A 153 14.18 3.99 -12.13
CA PRO A 153 13.31 4.24 -13.27
C PRO A 153 13.10 3.02 -14.19
N SER A 154 14.12 2.17 -14.36
CA SER A 154 14.07 0.94 -15.16
C SER A 154 13.22 -0.18 -14.54
N PHE A 155 12.77 0.00 -13.29
CA PHE A 155 11.84 -0.91 -12.62
C PHE A 155 10.42 -0.77 -13.17
N PHE A 156 10.02 0.44 -13.57
CA PHE A 156 8.69 0.71 -14.09
C PHE A 156 8.64 0.43 -15.58
N LEU A 157 7.60 -0.28 -16.03
CA LEU A 157 7.30 -0.40 -17.45
C LEU A 157 6.67 0.93 -17.87
N ASP A 158 7.51 1.84 -18.36
CA ASP A 158 7.04 3.13 -18.86
C ASP A 158 6.47 2.95 -20.27
N SER A 159 5.22 3.31 -20.49
CA SER A 159 4.57 3.17 -21.80
C SER A 159 5.12 4.16 -22.83
N ARG A 160 5.86 5.19 -22.41
CA ARG A 160 6.44 6.20 -23.31
C ARG A 160 7.69 5.73 -24.05
N SER A 161 8.47 4.79 -23.50
CA SER A 161 9.71 4.34 -24.15
C SER A 161 9.48 3.54 -25.43
N SER A 162 8.30 2.96 -25.60
CA SER A 162 7.96 2.11 -26.76
C SER A 162 7.57 2.92 -28.00
N THR A 163 7.20 4.19 -27.85
CA THR A 163 6.69 5.03 -28.94
C THR A 163 7.79 5.85 -29.62
N GLU A 164 8.89 6.12 -28.92
CA GLU A 164 10.00 6.95 -29.42
C GLU A 164 11.04 6.14 -30.23
N GLN A 165 10.96 4.80 -30.23
CA GLN A 165 11.82 3.91 -31.01
C GLN A 165 11.22 3.49 -32.36
N LYS A 166 10.53 4.39 -33.08
CA LYS A 166 10.37 4.20 -34.53
C LYS A 166 11.69 4.65 -35.19
N PRO A 167 12.44 3.76 -35.86
CA PRO A 167 13.61 4.19 -36.61
C PRO A 167 13.17 5.16 -37.70
N HIS A 168 13.80 6.33 -37.74
CA HIS A 168 13.91 7.09 -38.98
C HIS A 168 14.59 6.17 -40.00
N ALA A 169 13.79 5.50 -40.83
CA ALA A 169 14.32 4.89 -42.04
C ALA A 169 14.88 6.05 -42.87
N GLN A 170 16.20 6.10 -42.96
CA GLN A 170 16.93 6.87 -43.96
C GLN A 170 16.33 6.56 -45.33
N SER A 171 15.73 7.57 -45.95
CA SER A 171 15.51 7.59 -47.40
C SER A 171 16.26 8.78 -48.00
N ASP A 172 17.56 8.83 -47.76
CA ASP A 172 18.49 9.64 -48.54
C ASP A 172 19.40 8.70 -49.33
N SER A 173 18.94 8.30 -50.52
CA SER A 173 19.83 8.06 -51.67
C SER A 173 19.00 7.85 -52.94
N ALA A 174 18.79 8.92 -53.70
CA ALA A 174 18.98 8.94 -55.16
C ALA A 174 18.48 10.27 -55.75
N SER A 175 19.21 11.35 -55.50
CA SER A 175 19.31 12.45 -56.47
C SER A 175 20.59 12.24 -57.28
N GLY A 176 20.46 11.83 -58.54
CA GLY A 176 21.57 11.77 -59.50
C GLY A 176 21.03 11.91 -60.94
N PRO A 177 21.68 12.67 -61.83
CA PRO A 177 20.98 13.41 -62.89
C PRO A 177 20.98 12.78 -64.29
N ARG A 178 19.96 13.18 -65.08
CA ARG A 178 19.81 13.28 -66.55
C ARG A 178 20.55 12.27 -67.46
N ARG A 179 19.78 11.61 -68.33
CA ARG A 179 19.84 11.77 -69.80
C ARG A 179 18.49 11.47 -70.41
#